data_AF-A0A0S2S8E7-F1
#
_entry.id   AF-A0A0S2S8E7-F1
#
_cell.length_a   1.000
_cell.length_b   1.000
_cell.length_c   1.000
_cell.angle_alpha   90.00
_cell.angle_beta   90.00
_cell.angle_gamma   90.00
#
_symmetry.space_group_name_H-M   'P 1'
#
loop_
_entity.id
_entity.type
_entity.pdbx_description
1 polymer ?
#
loop_
_entity_poly.entity_id
_entity_poly.type
_entity_poly.pdbx_seq_one_letter_code
_entity_poly.pdbx_strand_id
1 'polypeptide(L)'
;MDRTEISRLADAYEMTLKELRSIVGNRLSKQEFCIQAEVKHILNAKYTNFITVQGDDGLEMQFKIQHDLASQLEINHTYLFTGYFEVGSRARFGALQFKAHSFEPVGGSFVTMQQQAATKGIIEGELFNKYKDDFSGFFGQPYCKVGLVTSPVSKAIADVEAVFKKRSGIEVELFQVKLNSVESIVSGIYAACESLCDVIMIVRGGGKETDFGVFNSVEVATAINASAIPIITGLGHTANLTSADHIADRSENTPTKAAQFLVDRLGQVRSYGYDSTSIKEEAGSYQYGNKLKERNDVEYQYTADKSPDSNRRKEKKPSMAIFITIAVILLCFYYFIMK
;
A
#
# COMPACT_ATOMS: atom_id res chain seq x y z
N MET A 1 54.71 29.70 -9.12
CA MET A 1 53.38 30.31 -9.33
C MET A 1 53.24 31.46 -8.36
N ASP A 2 53.09 32.66 -8.92
CA ASP A 2 52.99 33.93 -8.20
C ASP A 2 51.70 33.98 -7.38
N ARG A 3 51.77 34.40 -6.11
CA ARG A 3 50.68 34.29 -5.10
C ARG A 3 49.84 35.57 -4.99
N THR A 4 49.57 36.24 -6.11
CA THR A 4 49.14 37.66 -6.08
C THR A 4 47.83 37.99 -6.81
N GLU A 5 47.05 36.99 -7.21
CA GLU A 5 45.66 37.22 -7.63
C GLU A 5 44.69 36.54 -6.65
N ILE A 6 44.00 37.34 -5.83
CA ILE A 6 42.86 36.86 -5.05
C ILE A 6 41.72 36.59 -6.04
N SER A 7 41.64 35.35 -6.53
CA SER A 7 40.52 34.90 -7.37
C SER A 7 39.24 34.86 -6.53
N ARG A 8 38.12 35.39 -7.05
CA ARG A 8 36.82 35.20 -6.41
C ARG A 8 36.47 33.71 -6.43
N LEU A 9 35.80 33.22 -5.37
CA LEU A 9 35.42 31.81 -5.24
C LEU A 9 34.66 31.28 -6.48
N ALA A 10 33.74 32.08 -7.03
CA ALA A 10 32.97 31.73 -8.21
C ALA A 10 33.87 31.57 -9.46
N ASP A 11 34.82 32.49 -9.66
CA ASP A 11 35.72 32.48 -10.82
C ASP A 11 36.65 31.26 -10.76
N ALA A 12 37.22 30.97 -9.58
CA ALA A 12 38.05 29.80 -9.35
C ALA A 12 37.28 28.49 -9.62
N TYR A 13 36.02 28.41 -9.17
CA TYR A 13 35.17 27.24 -9.41
C TYR A 13 34.82 27.08 -10.89
N GLU A 14 34.44 28.15 -11.58
CA GLU A 14 34.11 28.12 -13.01
C GLU A 14 35.32 27.77 -13.88
N MET A 15 36.51 28.29 -13.54
CA MET A 15 37.76 27.88 -14.18
C MET A 15 38.03 26.38 -14.01
N THR A 16 37.84 25.85 -12.79
CA THR A 16 38.01 24.43 -12.50
C THR A 16 37.00 23.57 -13.29
N LEU A 17 35.74 23.97 -13.36
CA LEU A 17 34.73 23.27 -14.17
C LEU A 17 35.08 23.27 -15.67
N LYS A 18 35.64 24.38 -16.18
CA LYS A 18 36.07 24.49 -17.57
C LYS A 18 37.22 23.52 -17.86
N GLU A 19 38.19 23.42 -16.96
CA GLU A 19 39.29 22.47 -17.05
C GLU A 19 38.80 21.02 -16.99
N LEU A 20 37.93 20.69 -16.03
CA LEU A 20 37.31 19.37 -15.93
C LEU A 20 36.55 19.00 -17.21
N ARG A 21 35.78 19.92 -17.79
CA ARG A 21 35.09 19.68 -19.06
C ARG A 21 36.07 19.38 -20.20
N SER A 22 37.21 20.08 -20.25
CA SER A 22 38.25 19.85 -21.26
C SER A 22 38.86 18.45 -21.15
N ILE A 23 39.05 17.94 -19.93
CA ILE A 23 39.70 16.65 -19.67
C ILE A 23 38.72 15.49 -19.83
N VAL A 24 37.55 15.56 -19.19
CA VAL A 24 36.63 14.41 -19.08
C VAL A 24 35.33 14.56 -19.87
N GLY A 25 35.01 15.75 -20.40
CA GLY A 25 33.72 16.02 -21.04
C GLY A 25 33.37 15.07 -22.17
N ASN A 26 34.32 14.81 -23.08
CA ASN A 26 34.13 13.87 -24.20
C ASN A 26 34.00 12.40 -23.77
N ARG A 27 34.55 12.04 -22.59
CA ARG A 27 34.43 10.68 -22.07
C ARG A 27 33.07 10.49 -21.40
N LEU A 28 32.63 11.48 -20.62
CA LEU A 28 31.34 11.44 -19.94
C LEU A 28 30.16 11.44 -20.92
N SER A 29 30.22 12.24 -21.99
CA SER A 29 29.16 12.30 -23.00
C SER A 29 29.02 11.02 -23.85
N LYS A 30 30.02 10.13 -23.83
CA LYS A 30 29.98 8.83 -24.50
C LYS A 30 29.45 7.71 -23.61
N GLN A 31 29.34 7.96 -22.31
CA GLN A 31 28.84 6.97 -21.36
C GLN A 31 27.36 7.24 -21.10
N GLU A 32 26.51 6.45 -21.76
CA GLU A 32 25.08 6.49 -21.54
C GLU A 32 24.69 5.72 -20.27
N PHE A 33 23.65 6.22 -19.61
CA PHE A 33 23.01 5.60 -18.48
C PHE A 33 21.50 5.58 -18.73
N CYS A 34 20.86 4.51 -18.28
CA CYS A 34 19.42 4.43 -18.14
C CYS A 34 19.09 4.55 -16.66
N ILE A 35 18.35 5.60 -16.28
CA ILE A 35 17.98 5.89 -14.90
C ILE A 35 16.46 5.86 -14.80
N GLN A 36 15.94 4.93 -14.00
CA GLN A 36 14.54 4.94 -13.63
C GLN A 36 14.34 6.00 -12.54
N ALA A 37 13.44 6.97 -12.76
CA ALA A 37 13.20 8.04 -11.80
C ALA A 37 11.76 8.60 -11.90
N GLU A 38 11.23 9.07 -10.77
CA GLU A 38 9.92 9.74 -10.69
C GLU A 38 10.10 11.25 -10.79
N VAL A 39 9.32 11.92 -11.64
CA VAL A 39 9.37 13.37 -11.80
C VAL A 39 8.64 14.06 -10.64
N LYS A 40 9.37 14.81 -9.81
CA LYS A 40 8.81 15.58 -8.67
C LYS A 40 8.46 17.01 -9.05
N HIS A 41 9.32 17.65 -9.84
CA HIS A 41 9.12 19.04 -10.27
C HIS A 41 9.63 19.26 -11.69
N ILE A 42 8.92 20.12 -12.44
CA ILE A 42 9.33 20.54 -13.79
C ILE A 42 9.53 22.05 -13.77
N LEU A 43 10.76 22.48 -14.05
CA LEU A 43 11.17 23.88 -14.15
C LEU A 43 11.36 24.23 -15.63
N ASN A 44 10.37 24.94 -16.18
CA ASN A 44 10.38 25.39 -17.56
C ASN A 44 11.26 26.65 -17.69
N ALA A 45 12.27 26.57 -18.55
CA ALA A 45 13.12 27.70 -18.90
C ALA A 45 13.22 27.83 -20.43
N LYS A 46 13.59 29.03 -20.88
CA LYS A 46 13.47 29.44 -22.30
C LYS A 46 14.21 28.54 -23.31
N TYR A 47 15.26 27.84 -22.89
CA TYR A 47 16.13 27.07 -23.80
C TYR A 47 16.42 25.64 -23.35
N THR A 48 16.32 25.35 -22.05
CA THR A 48 16.65 24.05 -21.49
C THR A 48 15.88 23.93 -20.19
N ASN A 49 15.03 22.91 -20.11
CA ASN A 49 14.24 22.65 -18.92
C ASN A 49 15.03 21.82 -17.93
N PHE A 50 14.68 22.00 -16.66
CA PHE A 50 15.22 21.20 -15.58
C PHE A 50 14.08 20.43 -14.93
N ILE A 51 14.28 19.16 -14.67
CA ILE A 51 13.34 18.35 -13.91
C ILE A 51 14.02 17.89 -12.64
N THR A 52 13.35 17.99 -11.51
CA THR A 52 13.77 17.31 -10.28
C THR A 52 13.15 15.93 -10.31
N VAL A 53 13.99 14.91 -10.20
CA VAL A 53 13.56 13.52 -10.17
C VAL A 53 14.02 12.85 -8.88
N GLN A 54 13.31 11.80 -8.48
CA GLN A 54 13.68 10.94 -7.36
C GLN A 54 13.92 9.51 -7.87
N GLY A 55 15.07 8.94 -7.54
CA GLY A 55 15.39 7.53 -7.80
C GLY A 55 14.64 6.58 -6.87
N ASP A 56 14.77 5.28 -7.13
CA ASP A 56 14.23 4.20 -6.30
C ASP A 56 14.89 4.12 -4.91
N ASP A 57 16.15 4.56 -4.81
CA ASP A 57 16.91 4.72 -3.58
C ASP A 57 16.53 5.98 -2.76
N GLY A 58 15.57 6.77 -3.26
CA GLY A 58 15.13 8.03 -2.65
C GLY A 58 16.05 9.23 -2.91
N LEU A 59 17.15 9.05 -3.66
CA LEU A 59 18.04 10.14 -4.05
C LEU A 59 17.31 11.09 -5.00
N GLU A 60 17.31 12.38 -4.64
CA GLU A 60 16.80 13.43 -5.52
C GLU A 60 17.93 14.07 -6.34
N MET A 61 17.70 14.22 -7.64
CA MET A 61 18.64 14.85 -8.55
C MET A 61 17.91 15.71 -9.56
N GLN A 62 18.57 16.77 -10.02
CA GLN A 62 18.08 17.58 -11.13
C GLN A 62 18.64 17.07 -12.46
N PHE A 63 17.76 16.76 -13.40
CA PHE A 63 18.13 16.44 -14.78
C PHE A 63 17.91 17.65 -15.68
N LYS A 64 18.74 17.73 -16.71
CA LYS A 64 18.63 18.66 -17.82
C LYS A 64 17.93 17.95 -18.97
N ILE A 65 16.90 18.57 -19.52
CA ILE A 65 16.10 17.96 -20.59
C ILE A 65 15.65 19.02 -21.61
N GLN A 66 15.54 18.62 -22.88
CA GLN A 66 15.05 19.50 -23.93
C GLN A 66 13.58 19.85 -23.71
N HIS A 67 13.19 21.05 -24.16
CA HIS A 67 11.85 21.58 -23.97
C HIS A 67 10.75 20.62 -24.49
N ASP A 68 10.93 20.07 -25.69
CA ASP A 68 9.92 19.22 -26.34
C ASP A 68 9.74 17.87 -25.65
N LEU A 69 10.76 17.38 -24.96
CA LEU A 69 10.66 16.17 -24.13
C LEU A 69 10.05 16.49 -22.78
N ALA A 70 10.44 17.61 -22.16
CA ALA A 70 9.94 18.04 -20.87
C ALA A 70 8.43 18.32 -20.89
N SER A 71 7.88 18.82 -22.00
CA SER A 71 6.44 19.08 -22.15
C SER A 71 5.58 17.82 -22.18
N GLN A 72 6.19 16.64 -22.37
CA GLN A 72 5.53 15.34 -22.38
C GLN A 72 5.61 14.63 -21.02
N LEU A 73 6.33 15.20 -20.04
CA LEU A 73 6.45 14.63 -18.71
C LEU A 73 5.32 15.11 -17.80
N GLU A 74 4.89 14.20 -16.94
CA GLU A 74 3.91 14.47 -15.89
C GLU A 74 4.57 14.37 -14.52
N ILE A 75 4.16 15.25 -13.60
CA ILE A 75 4.60 15.19 -12.20
C ILE A 75 4.01 13.92 -11.56
N ASN A 76 4.76 13.32 -10.63
CA ASN A 76 4.46 12.08 -9.92
C ASN A 76 4.34 10.84 -10.82
N HIS A 77 4.94 10.87 -12.01
CA HIS A 77 5.05 9.73 -12.91
C HIS A 77 6.50 9.24 -13.02
N THR A 78 6.65 7.93 -13.18
CA THR A 78 7.94 7.27 -13.29
C THR A 78 8.29 6.98 -14.73
N TYR A 79 9.51 7.36 -15.09
CA TYR A 79 10.05 7.17 -16.44
C TYR A 79 11.43 6.52 -16.35
N LEU A 80 11.80 5.81 -17.42
CA LEU A 80 13.15 5.35 -17.67
C LEU A 80 13.84 6.38 -18.54
N PHE A 81 14.72 7.20 -17.96
CA PHE A 81 15.45 8.24 -18.68
C PHE A 81 16.75 7.70 -19.25
N THR A 82 17.00 7.93 -20.54
CA THR A 82 18.30 7.67 -21.16
C THR A 82 19.04 8.98 -21.37
N GLY A 83 20.30 9.01 -20.97
CA GLY A 83 21.11 10.21 -21.01
C GLY A 83 22.55 9.96 -20.60
N TYR A 84 23.29 11.05 -20.43
CA TYR A 84 24.69 11.01 -20.01
C TYR A 84 24.97 12.13 -19.02
N PHE A 85 26.04 11.98 -18.24
CA PHE A 85 26.52 13.06 -17.38
C PHE A 85 27.35 14.08 -18.17
N GLU A 86 27.18 15.36 -17.87
CA GLU A 86 28.04 16.43 -18.34
C GLU A 86 28.57 17.26 -17.17
N VAL A 87 29.76 17.85 -17.35
CA VAL A 87 30.32 18.78 -16.35
C VAL A 87 29.54 20.09 -16.43
N GLY A 88 28.97 20.51 -15.30
CA GLY A 88 28.18 21.73 -15.15
C GLY A 88 28.94 22.98 -15.59
N SER A 89 28.21 24.00 -16.04
CA SER A 89 28.80 25.24 -16.58
C SER A 89 28.90 26.39 -15.59
N ARG A 90 28.23 26.30 -14.43
CA ARG A 90 28.21 27.34 -13.41
C ARG A 90 28.14 26.71 -12.03
N ALA A 91 28.75 27.38 -11.05
CA ALA A 91 28.80 26.92 -9.65
C ALA A 91 27.43 26.59 -9.05
N ARG A 92 26.42 27.40 -9.38
CA ARG A 92 25.07 27.27 -8.84
C ARG A 92 24.32 25.99 -9.23
N PHE A 93 24.82 25.22 -10.20
CA PHE A 93 24.13 24.02 -10.70
C PHE A 93 24.90 22.72 -10.48
N GLY A 94 25.92 22.74 -9.61
CA GLY A 94 26.75 21.58 -9.30
C GLY A 94 27.78 21.23 -10.37
N ALA A 95 28.71 20.35 -10.00
CA ALA A 95 29.82 19.94 -10.87
C ALA A 95 29.39 18.97 -11.98
N LEU A 96 28.37 18.14 -11.72
CA LEU A 96 27.84 17.15 -12.66
C LEU A 96 26.34 17.36 -12.85
N GLN A 97 25.90 17.23 -14.08
CA GLN A 97 24.49 17.27 -14.47
C GLN A 97 24.18 16.07 -15.35
N PHE A 98 23.04 15.42 -15.10
CA PHE A 98 22.54 14.42 -16.02
C PHE A 98 21.74 15.10 -17.12
N LYS A 99 22.06 14.80 -18.38
CA LYS A 99 21.34 15.31 -19.55
C LYS A 99 20.56 14.17 -20.20
N ALA A 100 19.26 14.18 -19.97
CA ALA A 100 18.34 13.23 -20.58
C ALA A 100 18.02 13.65 -22.02
N HIS A 101 18.08 12.70 -22.96
CA HIS A 101 17.73 12.91 -24.37
C HIS A 101 16.61 11.99 -24.87
N SER A 102 16.24 10.97 -24.10
CA SER A 102 15.03 10.19 -24.32
C SER A 102 14.48 9.69 -22.99
N PHE A 103 13.22 9.31 -22.99
CA PHE A 103 12.59 8.62 -21.88
C PHE A 103 11.53 7.66 -22.39
N GLU A 104 11.23 6.64 -21.60
CA GLU A 104 10.11 5.75 -21.82
C GLU A 104 9.22 5.74 -20.56
N PRO A 105 7.87 5.82 -20.71
CA PRO A 105 6.98 5.68 -19.58
C PRO A 105 7.03 4.24 -19.07
N VAL A 106 7.34 4.07 -17.78
CA VAL A 106 7.38 2.72 -17.17
C VAL A 106 6.01 2.37 -16.54
N GLY A 107 5.15 3.38 -16.29
CA GLY A 107 3.84 3.24 -15.64
C GLY A 107 3.69 4.20 -14.46
N GLY A 108 2.72 3.95 -13.56
CA GLY A 108 2.48 4.78 -12.36
C GLY A 108 3.70 4.94 -11.45
N SER A 109 3.64 5.81 -10.43
CA SER A 109 4.79 6.09 -9.54
C SER A 109 5.48 4.82 -9.00
N PHE A 110 6.76 4.89 -8.61
CA PHE A 110 7.47 3.75 -7.98
C PHE A 110 6.68 3.15 -6.82
N VAL A 111 6.06 4.02 -6.02
CA VAL A 111 5.15 3.64 -4.93
C VAL A 111 3.99 2.82 -5.48
N THR A 112 3.38 3.22 -6.58
CA THR A 112 2.29 2.46 -7.23
C THR A 112 2.77 1.12 -7.77
N MET A 113 3.96 1.05 -8.39
CA MET A 113 4.51 -0.22 -8.88
C MET A 113 4.88 -1.17 -7.73
N GLN A 114 5.50 -0.65 -6.67
CA GLN A 114 5.83 -1.41 -5.47
C GLN A 114 4.57 -1.88 -4.75
N GLN A 115 3.55 -1.03 -4.68
CA GLN A 115 2.25 -1.38 -4.14
C GLN A 115 1.56 -2.45 -4.98
N GLN A 116 1.56 -2.31 -6.31
CA GLN A 116 1.01 -3.33 -7.21
C GLN A 116 1.76 -4.65 -7.10
N ALA A 117 3.09 -4.64 -7.02
CA ALA A 117 3.88 -5.85 -6.85
C ALA A 117 3.66 -6.52 -5.49
N ALA A 118 3.58 -5.74 -4.40
CA ALA A 118 3.34 -6.25 -3.06
C ALA A 118 1.90 -6.75 -2.89
N THR A 119 0.90 -6.01 -3.38
CA THR A 119 -0.49 -6.48 -3.45
C THR A 119 -0.59 -7.71 -4.34
N LYS A 120 0.08 -7.75 -5.49
CA LYS A 120 0.15 -8.94 -6.34
C LYS A 120 0.76 -10.11 -5.59
N GLY A 121 1.80 -9.91 -4.78
CA GLY A 121 2.34 -10.94 -3.89
C GLY A 121 1.34 -11.42 -2.82
N ILE A 122 0.51 -10.52 -2.26
CA ILE A 122 -0.59 -10.88 -1.34
C ILE A 122 -1.66 -11.69 -2.08
N ILE A 123 -2.01 -11.30 -3.31
CA ILE A 123 -3.02 -11.95 -4.15
C ILE A 123 -2.52 -13.32 -4.67
N GLU A 124 -1.27 -13.41 -5.13
CA GLU A 124 -0.68 -14.61 -5.72
C GLU A 124 -0.12 -15.58 -4.67
N GLY A 125 0.24 -15.09 -3.47
CA GLY A 125 0.88 -15.87 -2.41
C GLY A 125 0.02 -16.94 -1.74
N GLU A 126 -1.13 -17.32 -2.32
CA GLU A 126 -2.04 -18.37 -1.83
C GLU A 126 -2.44 -18.26 -0.34
N LEU A 127 -2.40 -17.07 0.26
CA LEU A 127 -3.13 -16.77 1.49
C LEU A 127 -4.56 -16.35 1.14
N PHE A 128 -5.26 -17.15 0.33
CA PHE A 128 -6.67 -16.92 0.06
C PHE A 128 -7.49 -17.30 1.30
N ASN A 129 -7.87 -16.25 2.03
CA ASN A 129 -9.28 -15.91 2.23
C ASN A 129 -10.06 -16.97 3.04
N LYS A 130 -9.95 -16.87 4.37
CA LYS A 130 -10.55 -17.79 5.34
C LYS A 130 -12.06 -17.99 5.11
N TYR A 131 -12.76 -17.01 4.54
CA TYR A 131 -14.21 -17.04 4.29
C TYR A 131 -14.62 -16.68 2.86
N LYS A 132 -13.74 -16.85 1.85
CA LYS A 132 -14.04 -16.41 0.46
C LYS A 132 -15.38 -16.94 -0.03
N ASP A 133 -16.36 -16.03 -0.16
CA ASP A 133 -17.76 -16.35 -0.47
C ASP A 133 -18.44 -17.39 0.47
N ASP A 134 -17.76 -17.89 1.51
CA ASP A 134 -18.32 -18.77 2.54
C ASP A 134 -18.93 -17.96 3.68
N PHE A 135 -20.14 -17.49 3.43
CA PHE A 135 -21.00 -16.84 4.41
C PHE A 135 -22.06 -17.81 4.96
N SER A 136 -21.80 -19.11 4.93
CA SER A 136 -22.76 -20.13 5.38
C SER A 136 -23.14 -19.97 6.86
N GLY A 137 -22.21 -19.53 7.70
CA GLY A 137 -22.43 -19.25 9.13
C GLY A 137 -23.48 -18.18 9.43
N PHE A 138 -23.79 -17.31 8.45
CA PHE A 138 -24.81 -16.27 8.57
C PHE A 138 -26.23 -16.80 8.32
N PHE A 139 -26.40 -17.97 7.70
CA PHE A 139 -27.71 -18.43 7.26
C PHE A 139 -28.67 -18.67 8.44
N GLY A 140 -29.76 -17.89 8.48
CA GLY A 140 -30.79 -18.00 9.51
C GLY A 140 -30.40 -17.43 10.88
N GLN A 141 -29.27 -16.74 11.01
CA GLN A 141 -28.87 -16.11 12.27
C GLN A 141 -29.84 -14.99 12.66
N PRO A 142 -30.44 -15.01 13.86
CA PRO A 142 -31.43 -14.02 14.25
C PRO A 142 -30.83 -12.62 14.44
N TYR A 143 -29.57 -12.54 14.84
CA TYR A 143 -28.84 -11.29 15.08
C TYR A 143 -27.56 -11.24 14.27
N CYS A 144 -27.19 -10.03 13.81
CA CYS A 144 -25.95 -9.77 13.11
C CYS A 144 -25.48 -8.34 13.40
N LYS A 145 -24.32 -8.20 14.02
CA LYS A 145 -23.64 -6.92 14.26
C LYS A 145 -22.70 -6.60 13.10
N VAL A 146 -22.96 -5.49 12.43
CA VAL A 146 -22.24 -5.02 11.24
C VAL A 146 -21.36 -3.84 11.62
N GLY A 147 -20.04 -3.98 11.45
CA GLY A 147 -19.10 -2.87 11.55
C GLY A 147 -19.05 -2.12 10.22
N LEU A 148 -19.68 -0.94 10.14
CA LEU A 148 -19.73 -0.13 8.93
C LEU A 148 -18.55 0.85 8.90
N VAL A 149 -17.52 0.55 8.12
CA VAL A 149 -16.35 1.41 7.91
C VAL A 149 -16.62 2.32 6.72
N THR A 150 -16.97 3.58 6.99
CA THR A 150 -17.24 4.58 5.93
C THR A 150 -17.10 6.01 6.41
N SER A 151 -17.19 6.98 5.49
CA SER A 151 -17.23 8.40 5.83
C SER A 151 -18.63 8.83 6.31
N PRO A 152 -18.73 9.64 7.38
CA PRO A 152 -20.00 10.10 7.93
C PRO A 152 -20.81 11.00 6.97
N VAL A 153 -20.16 11.57 5.95
CA VAL A 153 -20.81 12.49 4.98
C VAL A 153 -21.32 11.73 3.74
N SER A 154 -21.12 10.41 3.67
CA SER A 154 -21.44 9.63 2.48
C SER A 154 -22.92 9.26 2.37
N LYS A 155 -23.45 9.20 1.14
CA LYS A 155 -24.77 8.61 0.87
C LYS A 155 -24.82 7.10 1.20
N ALA A 156 -23.65 6.46 1.31
CA ALA A 156 -23.56 5.02 1.56
C ALA A 156 -24.22 4.61 2.87
N ILE A 157 -24.14 5.42 3.93
CA ILE A 157 -24.79 5.09 5.21
C ILE A 157 -26.30 4.96 5.00
N ALA A 158 -26.92 5.94 4.36
CA ALA A 158 -28.36 5.92 4.07
C ALA A 158 -28.74 4.76 3.14
N ASP A 159 -27.92 4.47 2.12
CA ASP A 159 -28.14 3.36 1.19
C ASP A 159 -28.11 1.99 1.90
N VAL A 160 -27.16 1.79 2.82
CA VAL A 160 -27.02 0.56 3.61
C VAL A 160 -28.16 0.43 4.62
N GLU A 161 -28.44 1.49 5.38
CA GLU A 161 -29.53 1.50 6.36
C GLU A 161 -30.90 1.22 5.74
N ALA A 162 -31.17 1.77 4.54
CA ALA A 162 -32.42 1.53 3.84
C ALA A 162 -32.64 0.05 3.49
N VAL A 163 -31.56 -0.70 3.24
CA VAL A 163 -31.62 -2.14 2.98
C VAL A 163 -31.78 -2.90 4.30
N PHE A 164 -30.98 -2.56 5.32
CA PHE A 164 -31.04 -3.25 6.62
C PHE A 164 -32.37 -3.06 7.35
N LYS A 165 -33.06 -1.95 7.17
CA LYS A 165 -34.43 -1.75 7.72
C LYS A 165 -35.44 -2.79 7.26
N LYS A 166 -35.19 -3.51 6.16
CA LYS A 166 -36.06 -4.58 5.66
C LYS A 166 -35.98 -5.85 6.49
N ARG A 167 -34.98 -5.98 7.37
CA ARG A 167 -34.74 -7.17 8.20
C ARG A 167 -34.43 -6.77 9.64
N SER A 168 -35.20 -7.27 10.60
CA SER A 168 -34.91 -7.09 12.02
C SER A 168 -33.64 -7.85 12.45
N GLY A 169 -33.03 -7.43 13.56
CA GLY A 169 -31.87 -8.10 14.15
C GLY A 169 -30.51 -7.75 13.53
N ILE A 170 -30.47 -6.81 12.58
CA ILE A 170 -29.21 -6.22 12.11
C ILE A 170 -28.90 -4.99 12.96
N GLU A 171 -27.77 -5.01 13.66
CA GLU A 171 -27.21 -3.87 14.38
C GLU A 171 -26.05 -3.29 13.57
N VAL A 172 -25.97 -1.97 13.45
CA VAL A 172 -24.89 -1.31 12.71
C VAL A 172 -24.08 -0.44 13.66
N GLU A 173 -22.79 -0.70 13.75
CA GLU A 173 -21.83 0.15 14.44
C GLU A 173 -20.99 0.91 13.41
N LEU A 174 -21.04 2.24 13.45
CA LEU A 174 -20.37 3.10 12.48
C LEU A 174 -18.93 3.40 12.91
N PHE A 175 -17.96 2.95 12.11
CA PHE A 175 -16.55 3.29 12.23
C PHE A 175 -16.22 4.40 11.22
N GLN A 176 -16.25 5.63 11.72
CA GLN A 176 -16.09 6.82 10.87
C GLN A 176 -14.65 6.96 10.38
N VAL A 177 -14.45 6.98 9.06
CA VAL A 177 -13.13 7.11 8.43
C VAL A 177 -13.11 8.18 7.34
N LYS A 178 -11.93 8.72 7.07
CA LYS A 178 -11.67 9.56 5.90
C LYS A 178 -11.32 8.66 4.70
N LEU A 179 -12.24 8.55 3.74
CA LEU A 179 -12.09 7.68 2.55
C LEU A 179 -11.04 8.16 1.52
N ASN A 180 -10.23 9.15 1.87
CA ASN A 180 -9.08 9.61 1.11
C ASN A 180 -7.76 9.45 1.90
N SER A 181 -7.78 8.71 3.01
CA SER A 181 -6.63 8.48 3.88
C SER A 181 -6.48 6.99 4.18
N VAL A 182 -5.37 6.41 3.74
CA VAL A 182 -5.00 5.00 4.00
C VAL A 182 -4.97 4.73 5.51
N GLU A 183 -4.27 5.55 6.28
CA GLU A 183 -4.16 5.42 7.73
C GLU A 183 -5.53 5.42 8.43
N SER A 184 -6.43 6.32 8.00
CA SER A 184 -7.78 6.40 8.58
C SER A 184 -8.60 5.14 8.29
N ILE A 185 -8.52 4.59 7.07
CA ILE A 185 -9.23 3.38 6.69
C ILE A 185 -8.70 2.18 7.49
N VAL A 186 -7.37 2.01 7.55
CA VAL A 186 -6.71 0.94 8.29
C VAL A 186 -7.09 0.98 9.78
N SER A 187 -7.06 2.17 10.40
CA SER A 187 -7.48 2.36 11.79
C SER A 187 -8.95 1.96 12.00
N GLY A 188 -9.84 2.33 11.08
CA GLY A 188 -11.25 1.93 11.13
C GLY A 188 -11.47 0.42 11.00
N ILE A 189 -10.71 -0.25 10.14
CA ILE A 189 -10.75 -1.72 10.01
C ILE A 189 -10.33 -2.38 11.33
N TYR A 190 -9.22 -1.94 11.95
CA TYR A 190 -8.77 -2.50 13.22
C TYR A 190 -9.76 -2.24 14.36
N ALA A 191 -10.31 -1.02 14.46
CA ALA A 191 -11.33 -0.71 15.45
C ALA A 191 -12.59 -1.58 15.28
N ALA A 192 -13.01 -1.83 14.04
CA ALA A 192 -14.13 -2.71 13.76
C ALA A 192 -13.82 -4.18 14.14
N CYS A 193 -12.58 -4.62 13.95
CA CYS A 193 -12.13 -5.94 14.40
C CYS A 193 -12.19 -6.10 15.92
N GLU A 194 -11.83 -5.05 16.67
CA GLU A 194 -11.84 -5.05 18.13
C GLU A 194 -13.25 -5.00 18.74
N SER A 195 -14.24 -4.48 18.01
CA SER A 195 -15.63 -4.32 18.49
C SER A 195 -16.49 -5.59 18.38
N LEU A 196 -15.87 -6.76 18.10
CA LEU A 196 -16.55 -8.05 18.01
C LEU A 196 -17.74 -8.03 17.02
N CYS A 197 -17.58 -7.37 15.88
CA CYS A 197 -18.58 -7.40 14.82
C CYS A 197 -18.64 -8.81 14.20
N ASP A 198 -19.82 -9.23 13.73
CA ASP A 198 -19.96 -10.49 12.99
C ASP A 198 -19.43 -10.36 11.56
N VAL A 199 -19.58 -9.16 10.99
CA VAL A 199 -19.12 -8.83 9.65
C VAL A 199 -18.73 -7.36 9.58
N ILE A 200 -17.69 -7.04 8.81
CA ILE A 200 -17.25 -5.68 8.55
C ILE A 200 -17.64 -5.32 7.12
N MET A 201 -18.22 -4.14 6.94
CA MET A 201 -18.56 -3.59 5.63
C MET A 201 -17.75 -2.33 5.37
N ILE A 202 -16.90 -2.37 4.34
CA ILE A 202 -16.16 -1.21 3.87
C ILE A 202 -16.87 -0.67 2.63
N VAL A 203 -17.55 0.46 2.76
CA VAL A 203 -18.41 0.99 1.70
C VAL A 203 -18.09 2.44 1.37
N ARG A 204 -18.33 2.81 0.12
CA ARG A 204 -18.18 4.18 -0.37
C ARG A 204 -19.40 4.60 -1.17
N GLY A 205 -19.96 5.77 -0.86
CA GLY A 205 -21.16 6.29 -1.50
C GLY A 205 -20.88 7.54 -2.31
N GLY A 206 -20.84 7.41 -3.64
CA GLY A 206 -20.54 8.50 -4.56
C GLY A 206 -19.10 9.05 -4.45
N GLY A 207 -18.67 9.80 -5.46
CA GLY A 207 -17.35 10.45 -5.50
C GLY A 207 -16.67 10.33 -6.87
N LYS A 208 -15.47 10.92 -7.01
CA LYS A 208 -14.68 10.91 -8.25
C LYS A 208 -13.82 9.65 -8.33
N GLU A 209 -13.42 9.22 -9.52
CA GLU A 209 -12.53 8.05 -9.66
C GLU A 209 -11.22 8.18 -8.85
N THR A 210 -10.76 9.40 -8.63
CA THR A 210 -9.58 9.72 -7.82
C THR A 210 -9.66 9.20 -6.38
N ASP A 211 -10.87 8.98 -5.84
CA ASP A 211 -11.02 8.51 -4.45
C ASP A 211 -10.93 6.98 -4.33
N PHE A 212 -10.67 6.23 -5.43
CA PHE A 212 -10.40 4.79 -5.38
C PHE A 212 -8.94 4.44 -5.06
N GLY A 213 -8.00 5.38 -5.26
CA GLY A 213 -6.56 5.10 -5.16
C GLY A 213 -6.14 4.54 -3.80
N VAL A 214 -6.74 5.02 -2.71
CA VAL A 214 -6.43 4.55 -1.35
C VAL A 214 -6.78 3.09 -1.10
N PHE A 215 -7.74 2.53 -1.84
CA PHE A 215 -8.12 1.12 -1.73
C PHE A 215 -7.20 0.18 -2.55
N ASN A 216 -6.23 0.74 -3.29
CA ASN A 216 -5.15 -0.01 -3.93
C ASN A 216 -3.86 -0.07 -3.08
N SER A 217 -3.86 0.55 -1.89
CA SER A 217 -2.68 0.52 -1.01
C SER A 217 -2.47 -0.86 -0.40
N VAL A 218 -1.19 -1.21 -0.22
CA VAL A 218 -0.75 -2.46 0.41
C VAL A 218 -1.19 -2.52 1.86
N GLU A 219 -1.17 -1.38 2.56
CA GLU A 219 -1.56 -1.27 3.96
C GLU A 219 -3.05 -1.58 4.15
N VAL A 220 -3.93 -1.07 3.28
CA VAL A 220 -5.36 -1.42 3.29
C VAL A 220 -5.55 -2.90 2.96
N ALA A 221 -4.90 -3.39 1.90
CA ALA A 221 -4.91 -4.80 1.51
C ALA A 221 -4.47 -5.73 2.65
N THR A 222 -3.39 -5.37 3.36
CA THR A 222 -2.85 -6.11 4.49
C THR A 222 -3.81 -6.10 5.67
N ALA A 223 -4.42 -4.95 5.99
CA ALA A 223 -5.40 -4.85 7.07
C ALA A 223 -6.64 -5.70 6.78
N ILE A 224 -7.14 -5.72 5.55
CA ILE A 224 -8.26 -6.58 5.13
C ILE A 224 -7.85 -8.05 5.28
N ASN A 225 -6.70 -8.45 4.73
CA ASN A 225 -6.22 -9.83 4.76
C ASN A 225 -5.95 -10.34 6.19
N ALA A 226 -5.55 -9.46 7.11
CA ALA A 226 -5.27 -9.80 8.50
C ALA A 226 -6.54 -9.87 9.37
N SER A 227 -7.71 -9.48 8.84
CA SER A 227 -8.96 -9.47 9.59
C SER A 227 -9.39 -10.89 9.95
N ALA A 228 -9.77 -11.10 11.23
CA ALA A 228 -10.38 -12.35 11.68
C ALA A 228 -11.90 -12.40 11.42
N ILE A 229 -12.50 -11.25 11.14
CA ILE A 229 -13.93 -11.05 10.86
C ILE A 229 -14.10 -10.89 9.35
N PRO A 230 -15.11 -11.54 8.72
CA PRO A 230 -15.32 -11.43 7.28
C PRO A 230 -15.60 -9.98 6.87
N ILE A 231 -14.97 -9.56 5.78
CA ILE A 231 -15.08 -8.21 5.20
C ILE A 231 -15.82 -8.27 3.87
N ILE A 232 -16.85 -7.42 3.75
CA ILE A 232 -17.57 -7.17 2.51
C ILE A 232 -17.23 -5.76 2.01
N THR A 233 -16.80 -5.63 0.76
CA THR A 233 -16.59 -4.31 0.13
C THR A 233 -17.79 -3.89 -0.73
N GLY A 234 -18.06 -2.59 -0.72
CA GLY A 234 -19.11 -1.94 -1.51
C GLY A 234 -18.60 -0.61 -2.09
N LEU A 235 -17.53 -0.64 -2.87
CA LEU A 235 -16.75 0.56 -3.21
C LEU A 235 -17.17 1.26 -4.53
N GLY A 236 -17.55 0.54 -5.61
CA GLY A 236 -17.92 1.18 -6.88
C GLY A 236 -17.90 0.31 -8.16
N HIS A 237 -18.09 0.95 -9.34
CA HIS A 237 -18.47 0.35 -10.64
C HIS A 237 -17.53 -0.74 -11.16
N THR A 238 -18.13 -1.75 -11.83
CA THR A 238 -17.54 -2.95 -12.49
C THR A 238 -16.30 -2.76 -13.36
N ALA A 239 -15.86 -1.54 -13.67
CA ALA A 239 -14.71 -1.28 -14.55
C ALA A 239 -13.37 -1.23 -13.79
N ASN A 240 -13.39 -0.93 -12.48
CA ASN A 240 -12.18 -0.69 -11.69
C ASN A 240 -12.26 -1.43 -10.34
N LEU A 241 -12.06 -2.75 -10.35
CA LEU A 241 -11.86 -3.50 -9.09
C LEU A 241 -10.57 -3.03 -8.43
N THR A 242 -10.66 -2.70 -7.14
CA THR A 242 -9.48 -2.29 -6.35
C THR A 242 -8.82 -3.50 -5.71
N SER A 243 -7.60 -3.31 -5.23
CA SER A 243 -6.88 -4.33 -4.45
C SER A 243 -7.70 -4.79 -3.24
N ALA A 244 -8.36 -3.85 -2.56
CA ALA A 244 -9.29 -4.15 -1.47
C ALA A 244 -10.45 -5.05 -1.93
N ASP A 245 -11.03 -4.81 -3.12
CA ASP A 245 -12.10 -5.65 -3.66
C ASP A 245 -11.63 -7.08 -4.00
N HIS A 246 -10.40 -7.23 -4.46
CA HIS A 246 -9.83 -8.53 -4.79
C HIS A 246 -9.56 -9.40 -3.55
N ILE A 247 -9.20 -8.76 -2.44
CA ILE A 247 -8.75 -9.43 -1.22
C ILE A 247 -9.90 -9.66 -0.23
N ALA A 248 -10.94 -8.82 -0.24
CA ALA A 248 -12.11 -8.99 0.61
C ALA A 248 -12.78 -10.37 0.46
N ASP A 249 -13.45 -10.84 1.51
CA ASP A 249 -14.19 -12.11 1.50
C ASP A 249 -15.38 -12.06 0.53
N ARG A 250 -15.95 -10.87 0.32
CA ARG A 250 -16.95 -10.56 -0.71
C ARG A 250 -16.76 -9.14 -1.24
N SER A 251 -16.85 -8.96 -2.55
CA SER A 251 -16.93 -7.63 -3.17
C SER A 251 -18.25 -7.45 -3.92
N GLU A 252 -18.87 -6.30 -3.73
CA GLU A 252 -20.06 -5.87 -4.44
C GLU A 252 -19.87 -4.47 -5.03
N ASN A 253 -20.48 -4.22 -6.18
CA ASN A 253 -20.26 -2.99 -6.95
C ASN A 253 -20.85 -1.72 -6.30
N THR A 254 -21.74 -1.87 -5.33
CA THR A 254 -22.38 -0.73 -4.66
C THR A 254 -22.63 -1.01 -3.17
N PRO A 255 -22.70 0.03 -2.31
CA PRO A 255 -23.07 -0.14 -0.91
C PRO A 255 -24.40 -0.88 -0.73
N THR A 256 -25.40 -0.56 -1.57
CA THR A 256 -26.72 -1.21 -1.54
C THR A 256 -26.64 -2.71 -1.86
N LYS A 257 -25.82 -3.10 -2.86
CA LYS A 257 -25.64 -4.52 -3.21
C LYS A 257 -24.90 -5.27 -2.12
N ALA A 258 -23.88 -4.67 -1.52
CA ALA A 258 -23.17 -5.22 -0.37
C ALA A 258 -24.13 -5.49 0.80
N ALA A 259 -24.99 -4.52 1.12
CA ALA A 259 -26.01 -4.67 2.16
C ALA A 259 -27.05 -5.74 1.80
N GLN A 260 -27.49 -5.77 0.54
CA GLN A 260 -28.49 -6.74 0.08
C GLN A 260 -27.95 -8.17 0.13
N PHE A 261 -26.69 -8.38 -0.28
CA PHE A 261 -26.01 -9.67 -0.16
C PHE A 261 -26.05 -10.19 1.29
N LEU A 262 -25.71 -9.35 2.27
CA LEU A 262 -25.75 -9.75 3.67
C LEU A 262 -27.17 -10.10 4.13
N VAL A 263 -28.17 -9.28 3.77
CA VAL A 263 -29.59 -9.57 4.09
C VAL A 263 -30.04 -10.89 3.48
N ASP A 264 -29.68 -11.17 2.23
CA ASP A 264 -30.04 -12.41 1.54
C ASP A 264 -29.36 -13.62 2.18
N ARG A 265 -28.12 -13.47 2.64
CA ARG A 265 -27.39 -14.53 3.36
C ARG A 265 -27.98 -14.82 4.71
N LEU A 266 -28.37 -13.79 5.45
CA LEU A 266 -29.04 -13.94 6.75
C LEU A 266 -30.44 -14.58 6.60
N GLY A 267 -31.12 -14.33 5.48
CA GLY A 267 -32.44 -14.88 5.18
C GLY A 267 -33.53 -14.42 6.16
N GLN A 268 -34.67 -15.11 6.15
CA GLN A 268 -35.73 -14.89 7.15
C GLN A 268 -35.26 -15.38 8.51
N VAL A 269 -35.63 -14.64 9.56
CA VAL A 269 -35.36 -15.05 10.95
C VAL A 269 -36.00 -16.42 11.16
N ARG A 270 -35.18 -17.45 11.40
CA ARG A 270 -35.69 -18.75 11.84
C ARG A 270 -36.32 -18.53 13.20
N SER A 271 -37.65 -18.49 13.26
CA SER A 271 -38.35 -18.71 14.51
C SER A 271 -37.95 -20.10 14.98
N TYR A 272 -37.11 -20.19 16.02
CA TYR A 272 -36.98 -21.43 16.78
C TYR A 272 -38.32 -21.62 17.49
N GLY A 273 -39.29 -22.15 16.75
CA GLY A 273 -40.52 -22.65 17.33
C GLY A 273 -40.15 -23.78 18.26
N TYR A 274 -40.29 -23.55 19.56
CA TYR A 274 -40.42 -24.64 20.52
C TYR A 274 -41.77 -25.29 20.25
N ASP A 275 -41.85 -26.14 19.22
CA ASP A 275 -43.02 -26.93 18.91
C ASP A 275 -42.94 -28.24 19.68
N SER A 276 -43.58 -28.31 20.84
CA SER A 276 -43.70 -29.54 21.63
C SER A 276 -44.73 -30.53 21.05
N THR A 277 -45.06 -30.44 19.76
CA THR A 277 -46.19 -31.17 19.16
C THR A 277 -45.90 -31.67 17.75
N SER A 278 -44.73 -32.26 17.53
CA SER A 278 -44.49 -33.06 16.31
C SER A 278 -43.45 -34.16 16.53
N ILE A 279 -43.67 -35.00 17.56
CA ILE A 279 -43.17 -36.38 17.56
C ILE A 279 -44.35 -37.29 17.27
N LYS A 280 -44.73 -37.40 16.00
CA LYS A 280 -45.23 -38.65 15.42
C LYS A 280 -44.81 -38.73 13.96
N GLU A 281 -44.14 -39.83 13.67
CA GLU A 281 -44.01 -40.46 12.36
C GLU A 281 -43.02 -39.82 11.38
N GLU A 282 -41.74 -40.08 11.64
CA GLU A 282 -40.85 -40.63 10.62
C GLU A 282 -39.81 -41.55 11.29
N ALA A 283 -40.31 -42.65 11.85
CA ALA A 283 -39.48 -43.79 12.25
C ALA A 283 -39.22 -44.64 11.00
N GLY A 284 -38.21 -44.24 10.22
CA GLY A 284 -37.71 -44.93 9.04
C GLY A 284 -36.19 -45.10 9.08
N SER A 285 -35.73 -45.93 10.01
CA SER A 285 -34.42 -46.62 10.02
C SER A 285 -33.14 -45.78 9.80
N TYR A 286 -32.51 -45.34 10.88
CA TYR A 286 -31.06 -45.50 11.04
C TYR A 286 -30.76 -45.79 12.51
N GLN A 287 -30.33 -47.04 12.78
CA GLN A 287 -29.89 -47.45 14.11
C GLN A 287 -28.51 -46.87 14.38
N TYR A 288 -28.41 -46.01 15.40
CA TYR A 288 -27.16 -45.86 16.16
C TYR A 288 -27.44 -46.35 17.59
N GLY A 289 -26.92 -47.55 17.88
CA GLY A 289 -27.08 -48.19 19.16
C GLY A 289 -26.35 -47.44 20.27
N ASN A 290 -27.04 -47.28 21.40
CA ASN A 290 -26.48 -46.93 22.68
C ASN A 290 -25.30 -47.84 23.06
N LYS A 291 -24.16 -47.22 23.41
CA LYS A 291 -23.25 -47.73 24.44
C LYS A 291 -22.62 -46.55 25.17
N LEU A 292 -23.29 -46.08 26.22
CA LEU A 292 -22.65 -45.44 27.36
C LEU A 292 -22.48 -46.51 28.43
N LYS A 293 -21.23 -46.87 28.73
CA LYS A 293 -20.64 -46.92 30.09
C LYS A 293 -19.32 -47.68 30.08
N GLU A 294 -18.48 -47.29 31.03
CA GLU A 294 -17.19 -47.87 31.42
C GLU A 294 -15.96 -47.37 30.63
N ARG A 295 -15.36 -46.27 31.10
CA ARG A 295 -14.17 -46.35 31.97
C ARG A 295 -13.78 -44.98 32.52
N ASN A 296 -13.61 -44.96 33.83
CA ASN A 296 -13.11 -43.85 34.62
C ASN A 296 -11.59 -43.66 34.42
N ASP A 297 -11.13 -42.52 34.95
CA ASP A 297 -9.76 -42.21 35.40
C ASP A 297 -8.75 -41.84 34.31
N VAL A 298 -8.62 -40.52 34.02
CA VAL A 298 -7.34 -39.80 34.21
C VAL A 298 -7.62 -38.34 34.60
N GLU A 299 -6.93 -37.97 35.67
CA GLU A 299 -6.84 -36.76 36.47
C GLU A 299 -6.36 -35.50 35.72
N TYR A 300 -6.89 -34.34 36.14
CA TYR A 300 -6.44 -33.00 35.76
C TYR A 300 -5.03 -32.72 36.30
N GLN A 301 -4.12 -32.19 35.47
CA GLN A 301 -3.04 -31.34 35.98
C GLN A 301 -2.91 -30.03 35.20
N TYR A 302 -3.19 -28.97 35.94
CA TYR A 302 -2.80 -27.60 35.69
C TYR A 302 -1.34 -27.45 36.16
N THR A 303 -0.41 -27.13 35.26
CA THR A 303 0.92 -26.65 35.66
C THR A 303 1.13 -25.27 35.07
N ALA A 304 1.00 -24.27 35.94
CA ALA A 304 1.64 -22.99 35.77
C ALA A 304 3.16 -23.21 35.87
N ASP A 305 3.93 -22.81 34.87
CA ASP A 305 5.32 -22.43 35.11
C ASP A 305 5.79 -21.28 34.21
N LYS A 306 6.19 -20.24 34.95
CA LYS A 306 7.11 -19.13 34.76
C LYS A 306 7.78 -18.90 33.39
N SER A 307 7.70 -17.62 33.00
CA SER A 307 8.68 -16.84 32.23
C SER A 307 10.14 -17.26 32.51
N PRO A 308 11.00 -17.25 31.48
CA PRO A 308 11.98 -16.18 31.50
C PRO A 308 12.28 -15.56 30.12
N ASP A 309 12.36 -14.25 30.17
CA ASP A 309 13.40 -13.41 29.59
C ASP A 309 13.46 -13.08 28.08
N SER A 310 13.37 -11.76 27.89
CA SER A 310 14.01 -10.90 26.91
C SER A 310 14.71 -11.51 25.69
N ASN A 311 14.18 -11.19 24.51
CA ASN A 311 15.03 -10.96 23.34
C ASN A 311 14.52 -9.78 22.51
N ARG A 312 14.83 -8.57 22.99
CA ARG A 312 14.88 -7.36 22.16
C ARG A 312 15.95 -7.58 21.08
N ARG A 313 15.55 -7.81 19.83
CA ARG A 313 16.43 -7.57 18.69
C ARG A 313 16.64 -6.06 18.56
N LYS A 314 17.76 -5.59 19.13
CA LYS A 314 18.34 -4.27 18.88
C LYS A 314 18.72 -4.19 17.40
N GLU A 315 18.06 -3.32 16.65
CA GLU A 315 18.57 -2.85 15.37
C GLU A 315 19.94 -2.20 15.57
N LYS A 316 20.95 -2.72 14.88
CA LYS A 316 22.30 -2.15 14.85
C LYS A 316 22.26 -0.89 13.98
N LYS A 317 22.42 0.28 14.59
CA LYS A 317 22.87 1.49 13.88
C LYS A 317 24.24 1.19 13.22
N PRO A 318 24.50 1.63 11.98
CA PRO A 318 25.77 1.42 11.33
C PRO A 318 26.89 2.14 12.10
N SER A 319 28.00 1.43 12.30
CA SER A 319 29.19 1.91 13.00
C SER A 319 29.85 3.07 12.23
N MET A 320 30.17 4.16 12.95
CA MET A 320 31.01 5.28 12.47
C MET A 320 32.35 4.84 11.85
N ALA A 321 32.81 3.61 12.10
CA ALA A 321 34.03 3.06 11.50
C ALA A 321 33.90 2.80 9.97
N ILE A 322 32.69 2.59 9.45
CA ILE A 322 32.49 2.30 8.02
C ILE A 322 32.64 3.57 7.16
N PHE A 323 32.22 4.73 7.68
CA PHE A 323 32.40 6.03 7.00
C PHE A 323 33.85 6.50 6.96
N ILE A 324 34.65 6.21 7.99
CA ILE A 324 36.07 6.57 8.02
C ILE A 324 36.88 5.73 7.01
N THR A 325 36.48 4.48 6.79
CA THR A 325 37.19 3.59 5.85
C THR A 325 36.97 4.00 4.39
N ILE A 326 35.76 4.44 4.03
CA ILE A 326 35.45 4.94 2.67
C ILE A 326 36.11 6.31 2.41
N ALA A 327 36.16 7.19 3.41
CA ALA A 327 36.84 8.48 3.30
C ALA A 327 38.37 8.33 3.10
N VAL A 328 39.00 7.37 3.77
CA VAL A 328 40.44 7.08 3.61
C VAL A 328 40.73 6.47 2.24
N ILE A 329 39.87 5.59 1.71
CA ILE A 329 40.03 5.04 0.36
C ILE A 329 39.90 6.13 -0.71
N LEU A 330 38.96 7.07 -0.56
CA LEU A 330 38.80 8.21 -1.49
C LEU A 330 39.95 9.21 -1.40
N LEU A 331 40.52 9.45 -0.21
CA LEU A 331 41.72 10.27 -0.02
C LEU A 331 42.98 9.59 -0.58
N CYS A 332 43.12 8.27 -0.45
CA CYS A 332 44.20 7.52 -1.07
C CYS A 332 44.09 7.49 -2.60
N PHE A 333 42.87 7.39 -3.15
CA PHE A 333 42.65 7.50 -4.60
C PHE A 333 42.96 8.90 -5.13
N TYR A 334 42.59 9.94 -4.37
CA TYR A 334 42.91 11.33 -4.71
C TYR A 334 44.42 11.61 -4.70
N TYR A 335 45.15 11.04 -3.74
CA TYR A 335 46.61 11.19 -3.66
C TYR A 335 47.37 10.41 -4.76
N PHE A 336 46.83 9.27 -5.21
CA PHE A 336 47.42 8.48 -6.29
C PHE A 336 47.20 9.10 -7.67
N ILE A 337 46.16 9.92 -7.85
CA ILE A 337 45.88 10.65 -9.10
C ILE A 337 46.68 11.97 -9.20
N MET A 338 47.15 12.51 -8.06
CA MET A 338 47.85 13.79 -7.98
C MET A 338 49.39 13.67 -8.00
N LYS A 339 49.93 12.52 -8.42
CA LYS A 339 51.37 12.28 -8.59
C LYS A 339 51.66 11.71 -9.97
#